data_AF-D8MC19-F1
#
_entry.id   AF-D8MC19-F1
#
_cell.length_a   1.000
_cell.length_b   1.000
_cell.length_c   1.000
_cell.angle_alpha   90.00
_cell.angle_beta   90.00
_cell.angle_gamma   90.00
#
_symmetry.space_group_name_H-M   'P 1'
#
loop_
_entity.id
_entity.type
_entity.pdbx_description
1 polymer ?
#
loop_
_entity_poly.entity_id
_entity_poly.type
_entity_poly.pdbx_seq_one_letter_code
_entity_poly.pdbx_strand_id
1 'polypeptide(L)' 'MKHLTYKGYIGTIEFDVEDNYLFGKLAYIRDLVTYQATTVKELEDEFKKSVELYLEDCQE' A
#
# COMPACT_ATOMS: atom_id res chain seq x y z
N MET A 1 -9.24 2.37 -12.91
CA MET A 1 -9.03 1.95 -11.51
C MET A 1 -8.16 3.00 -10.82
N LYS A 2 -8.55 3.50 -9.65
CA LYS A 2 -7.72 4.42 -8.88
C LYS A 2 -6.62 3.61 -8.19
N HIS A 3 -5.39 4.09 -8.26
CA HIS A 3 -4.21 3.46 -7.70
C HIS A 3 -3.43 4.52 -6.94
N LEU A 4 -2.68 4.09 -5.92
CA LEU A 4 -1.76 4.96 -5.21
C LEU A 4 -0.42 4.98 -5.94
N THR A 5 0.26 6.11 -5.92
CA THR A 5 1.60 6.24 -6.52
C THR A 5 2.52 6.98 -5.59
N TYR A 6 3.69 6.40 -5.29
CA TYR A 6 4.72 7.04 -4.48
C TYR A 6 6.10 6.51 -4.86
N LYS A 7 7.06 7.41 -5.09
CA LYS A 7 8.44 7.08 -5.53
C LYS A 7 8.51 6.09 -6.72
N GLY A 8 7.54 6.14 -7.63
CA GLY A 8 7.45 5.24 -8.78
C GLY A 8 6.81 3.88 -8.48
N TYR A 9 6.50 3.57 -7.23
CA TYR A 9 5.72 2.40 -6.84
C TYR A 9 4.22 2.65 -7.02
N ILE A 10 3.51 1.59 -7.38
CA ILE A 10 2.07 1.60 -7.60
C ILE A 10 1.40 0.75 -6.53
N GLY A 11 0.39 1.30 -5.87
CA GLY A 11 -0.42 0.63 -4.87
C GLY A 11 -1.84 0.35 -5.35
N THR A 12 -2.33 -0.86 -5.08
CA THR A 12 -3.74 -1.22 -5.26
C THR A 12 -4.60 -0.70 -4.12
N ILE A 13 -5.87 -0.44 -4.38
CA ILE A 13 -6.84 -0.04 -3.34
C ILE A 13 -8.05 -0.96 -3.49
N GLU A 14 -8.35 -1.69 -2.43
CA GLU A 14 -9.50 -2.55 -2.27
C GLU A 14 -10.22 -2.20 -0.96
N PHE A 15 -11.51 -2.50 -0.89
CA PHE A 15 -12.33 -2.24 0.28
C PHE A 15 -13.00 -3.53 0.71
N ASP A 16 -12.80 -3.89 1.98
CA ASP A 16 -13.47 -4.99 2.63
C ASP A 16 -14.79 -4.51 3.20
N VAL A 17 -15.90 -5.03 2.67
CA VAL A 17 -17.25 -4.63 3.09
C VAL A 17 -17.64 -5.33 4.39
N GLU A 18 -17.08 -6.51 4.67
CA GLU A 18 -17.47 -7.30 5.85
C GLU A 18 -16.87 -6.73 7.13
N ASP A 19 -15.62 -6.29 7.06
CA ASP A 19 -14.86 -5.79 8.21
C ASP A 19 -14.66 -4.25 8.15
N ASN A 20 -15.18 -3.61 7.10
CA ASN A 20 -15.23 -2.15 6.92
C ASN A 20 -13.85 -1.48 7.01
N TYR A 21 -12.88 -2.03 6.28
CA TYR A 21 -11.54 -1.45 6.13
C TYR A 21 -11.08 -1.44 4.68
N LEU A 22 -10.10 -0.60 4.39
CA LEU A 22 -9.42 -0.50 3.11
C LEU A 22 -8.10 -1.25 3.19
N PHE A 23 -7.73 -1.91 2.11
CA PHE A 23 -6.45 -2.58 2.02
C PHE A 23 -5.86 -2.48 0.63
N GLY A 24 -4.58 -2.77 0.54
CA GLY A 24 -3.85 -2.72 -0.71
C GLY A 24 -2.52 -3.43 -0.62
N LYS A 25 -1.93 -3.59 -1.79
CA LYS A 25 -0.57 -4.10 -1.95
C LYS A 25 0.20 -3.33 -3.01
N LEU A 26 1.52 -3.34 -2.90
CA LEU A 26 2.39 -2.87 -3.97
C LEU A 26 2.22 -3.78 -5.18
N ALA A 27 2.00 -3.18 -6.34
CA ALA A 27 1.87 -3.83 -7.62
C ALA A 27 3.21 -3.83 -8.36
N TYR A 28 3.41 -4.83 -9.22
CA TYR A 28 4.58 -4.95 -10.10
C TYR A 28 5.93 -5.10 -9.38
N ILE A 29 5.91 -5.61 -8.15
CA ILE A 29 7.11 -6.03 -7.41
C ILE A 29 7.05 -7.55 -7.18
N ARG A 30 8.21 -8.15 -6.87
CA ARG A 30 8.31 -9.58 -6.58
C ARG A 30 7.82 -9.92 -5.16
N ASP A 31 8.11 -9.05 -4.22
CA ASP A 31 7.78 -9.22 -2.81
C ASP A 31 6.33 -8.87 -2.50
N LEU A 32 5.81 -9.45 -1.43
CA LEU A 32 4.46 -9.16 -0.95
C LEU A 32 4.53 -8.06 0.10
N VAL A 33 4.23 -6.83 -0.33
CA VAL A 33 4.09 -5.68 0.57
C VAL A 33 2.64 -5.24 0.60
N THR A 34 2.01 -5.36 1.76
CA THR A 34 0.61 -5.03 2.00
C THR A 34 0.46 -3.90 3.01
N TYR A 35 -0.65 -3.18 2.95
CA TYR A 35 -1.03 -2.11 3.87
C TYR A 35 -2.54 -2.07 4.01
N GLN A 36 -3.01 -1.56 5.14
CA GLN A 36 -4.43 -1.49 5.46
C GLN A 36 -4.74 -0.27 6.33
N ALA A 37 -5.95 0.25 6.21
CA ALA A 37 -6.42 1.37 7.01
C ALA A 37 -7.95 1.45 7.00
N THR A 38 -8.53 2.24 7.89
CA THR A 38 -9.98 2.44 7.94
C THR A 38 -10.45 3.63 7.09
N THR A 39 -9.53 4.54 6.72
CA THR A 39 -9.83 5.69 5.86
C THR A 39 -8.87 5.77 4.69
N VAL A 40 -9.30 6.40 3.59
CA VAL A 40 -8.47 6.57 2.38
C VAL A 40 -7.19 7.34 2.70
N LYS A 41 -7.29 8.37 3.55
CA LYS A 41 -6.13 9.19 3.94
C LYS A 41 -5.10 8.39 4.73
N GLU A 42 -5.55 7.55 5.66
CA GLU A 42 -4.66 6.66 6.40
C GLU A 42 -4.07 5.57 5.50
N LEU A 43 -4.84 5.07 4.53
CA LEU A 43 -4.35 4.10 3.55
C LEU A 43 -3.23 4.68 2.70
N GLU A 44 -3.34 5.96 2.31
CA GLU A 44 -2.28 6.67 1.59
C GLU A 44 -1.01 6.83 2.41
N ASP A 45 -1.14 7.05 3.72
CA ASP A 45 -0.01 7.20 4.64
C ASP A 45 0.69 5.85 4.89
N GLU A 46 -0.10 4.81 5.18
CA GLU A 46 0.37 3.42 5.32
C GLU A 46 1.04 2.92 4.04
N PHE A 47 0.48 3.23 2.86
CA PHE A 47 1.12 2.91 1.58
C PHE A 47 2.51 3.54 1.44
N LYS A 48 2.65 4.85 1.72
CA LYS A 48 3.94 5.54 1.64
C LYS A 48 4.94 4.94 2.62
N LYS A 49 4.50 4.65 3.84
CA LYS A 49 5.32 4.02 4.88
C LYS A 49 5.77 2.63 4.46
N SER A 50 4.88 1.80 3.91
CA SER A 50 5.23 0.48 3.38
C SER A 50 6.22 0.55 2.23
N VAL A 51 6.14 1.57 1.36
CA VAL A 51 7.14 1.80 0.30
C VAL A 51 8.50 2.18 0.88
N GLU A 52 8.54 3.08 1.87
CA GLU A 52 9.80 3.45 2.53
C GLU A 52 10.44 2.24 3.21
N LEU A 53 9.66 1.47 3.98
CA LEU A 53 10.15 0.26 4.65
C LEU A 53 10.66 -0.78 3.65
N TYR A 54 9.96 -0.97 2.52
CA TYR A 54 10.41 -1.87 1.46
C TYR A 54 11.73 -1.41 0.83
N LEU A 55 11.90 -0.10 0.63
CA LEU A 55 13.16 0.46 0.12
C LEU A 55 14.29 0.31 1.13
N GLU A 56 14.02 0.51 2.42
CA GLU A 56 15.00 0.31 3.50
C GLU A 56 15.45 -1.16 3.57
N ASP A 57 14.51 -2.12 3.55
CA ASP A 57 14.79 -3.57 3.56
C ASP A 57 15.59 -4.01 2.32
N CYS A 58 15.30 -3.44 1.15
CA CYS A 58 16.08 -3.69 -0.07
C CYS A 58 17.51 -3.14 -0.05
N GLN A 59 17.86 -2.26 0.89
CA GLN A 59 19.20 -1.71 1.04
C GLN A 59 20.09 -2.51 2.00
N GLU A 60 19.57 -3.55 2.66
CA GLU A 60 20.31 -4.45 3.55
C GLU A 60 21.11 -5.55 2.82
#